data_AF-A0A7V1Y599-F1
#
_entry.id   AF-A0A7V1Y599-F1
#
_cell.length_a   1.000
_cell.length_b   1.000
_cell.length_c   1.000
_cell.angle_alpha   90.00
_cell.angle_beta   90.00
_cell.angle_gamma   90.00
#
_symmetry.space_group_name_H-M   'P 1'
#
loop_
_entity.id
_entity.type
_entity.pdbx_description
1 polymer ?
#
loop_
_entity_poly.entity_id
_entity_poly.type
_entity_poly.pdbx_seq_one_letter_code
_entity_poly.pdbx_strand_id
1 'polypeptide(L)'
;MLSPFGLCGWSASRTDKTSVTGSTGTTDSTGSTGSTGSTGYIGPIIRYRTVASRKSTRVPAADQFEQAAIRYLARRDRTAAQVLAYLSRRGAPLTRIRALIGQLQARGYLNDDAYAERWARARIARRPMGRERLSAELEAQGFPPSAVARTLELIYSERSERELARTLLGRRSGLRPPGDSARSAGVLRRHGFGEDTIEAVLGTGGEREARASNSEP
;
A
#
# COMPACT_ATOMS: atom_id res chain seq x y z
N MET A 1 -33.89 1.23 9.89
CA MET A 1 -32.84 1.00 10.90
C MET A 1 -32.10 -0.27 10.50
N LEU A 2 -30.81 -0.20 10.14
CA LEU A 2 -30.02 -1.37 9.73
C LEU A 2 -28.53 -1.16 10.08
N SER A 3 -27.83 -2.25 10.41
CA SER A 3 -26.39 -2.34 10.76
C SER A 3 -26.02 -1.80 12.16
N PRO A 4 -25.11 -2.47 12.90
CA PRO A 4 -23.67 -2.55 12.56
C PRO A 4 -23.20 -3.98 12.17
N PHE A 5 -22.32 -4.13 11.17
CA PHE A 5 -20.85 -4.21 11.32
C PHE A 5 -20.34 -5.28 12.29
N GLY A 6 -20.03 -6.46 11.76
CA GLY A 6 -19.25 -7.51 12.43
C GLY A 6 -17.83 -7.59 11.83
N LEU A 7 -16.81 -7.52 12.68
CA LEU A 7 -15.39 -7.46 12.31
C LEU A 7 -14.81 -8.84 11.92
N CYS A 8 -13.80 -8.82 11.03
CA CYS A 8 -13.00 -9.99 10.72
C CYS A 8 -12.09 -10.37 11.90
N GLY A 9 -12.28 -11.58 12.45
CA GLY A 9 -11.36 -12.21 13.39
C GLY A 9 -10.34 -13.10 12.68
N TRP A 10 -9.11 -12.61 12.48
CA TRP A 10 -8.00 -13.40 11.93
C TRP A 10 -7.39 -14.27 13.05
N SER A 11 -7.69 -15.57 13.07
CA SER A 11 -7.16 -16.52 14.07
C SER A 11 -5.95 -17.25 13.51
N ALA A 12 -4.77 -17.06 14.12
CA ALA A 12 -3.52 -17.69 13.72
C ALA A 12 -2.55 -17.88 14.90
N SER A 13 -2.74 -18.95 15.68
CA SER A 13 -1.68 -19.55 16.51
C SER A 13 -2.13 -20.90 17.08
N ARG A 14 -1.59 -22.01 16.55
CA ARG A 14 -1.58 -23.30 17.25
C ARG A 14 -0.13 -23.73 17.37
N THR A 15 0.44 -23.52 18.55
CA THR A 15 1.79 -23.94 18.91
C THR A 15 1.84 -25.45 19.11
N ASP A 16 2.82 -26.10 18.50
CA ASP A 16 3.07 -27.53 18.71
C ASP A 16 3.66 -27.75 20.11
N LYS A 17 3.12 -28.72 20.85
CA LYS A 17 3.63 -29.12 22.17
C LYS A 17 4.57 -30.31 22.02
N THR A 18 5.87 -30.05 21.99
CA THR A 18 6.87 -31.10 22.15
C THR A 18 6.99 -31.48 23.63
N SER A 19 6.46 -32.65 24.00
CA SER A 19 6.70 -33.27 25.31
C SER A 19 7.20 -34.70 25.12
N VAL A 20 8.51 -34.90 25.23
CA VAL A 20 9.12 -36.22 25.40
C VAL A 20 9.82 -36.23 26.75
N THR A 21 9.29 -37.03 27.67
CA THR A 21 9.84 -37.31 28.98
C THR A 21 10.63 -38.61 28.97
N GLY A 22 11.74 -38.68 29.70
CA GLY A 22 12.29 -39.96 30.16
C GLY A 22 13.80 -40.07 30.09
N SER A 23 14.45 -40.05 31.26
CA SER A 23 15.38 -41.10 31.72
C SER A 23 16.12 -40.62 32.97
N THR A 24 15.94 -41.33 34.09
CA THR A 24 16.73 -41.20 35.31
C THR A 24 17.72 -42.38 35.38
N GLY A 25 18.97 -42.14 35.79
CA GLY A 25 19.96 -43.22 35.99
C GLY A 25 21.15 -42.84 36.88
N THR A 26 21.36 -43.63 37.93
CA THR A 26 22.53 -43.69 38.85
C THR A 26 23.31 -45.01 38.60
N THR A 27 24.51 -45.27 39.14
CA THR A 27 25.28 -44.66 40.26
C THR A 27 26.71 -44.28 39.86
N ASP A 28 27.38 -43.54 40.76
CA ASP A 28 28.75 -43.74 41.26
C ASP A 28 29.66 -44.78 40.57
N SER A 29 30.94 -44.43 40.36
CA SER A 29 32.03 -45.05 41.13
C SER A 29 33.42 -44.45 40.88
N THR A 30 34.21 -44.52 41.94
CA THR A 30 35.62 -44.14 42.18
C THR A 30 36.67 -44.50 41.12
N GLY A 31 37.50 -43.52 40.78
CA GLY A 31 38.99 -43.52 40.86
C GLY A 31 39.83 -44.62 40.19
N SER A 32 40.84 -44.20 39.42
CA SER A 32 42.19 -44.78 39.48
C SER A 32 43.25 -43.84 38.89
N THR A 33 44.47 -43.90 39.43
CA THR A 33 45.64 -43.14 39.00
C THR A 33 46.51 -43.91 38.01
N GLY A 34 47.07 -43.22 37.02
CA GLY A 34 48.46 -43.47 36.62
C GLY A 34 48.73 -43.81 35.15
N SER A 35 50.02 -43.64 34.84
CA SER A 35 50.78 -44.11 33.68
C SER A 35 51.02 -43.14 32.51
N THR A 36 52.30 -42.79 32.40
CA THR A 36 52.96 -42.12 31.29
C THR A 36 52.94 -42.95 30.01
N GLY A 37 52.58 -42.35 28.87
CA GLY A 37 52.53 -43.02 27.58
C GLY A 37 52.81 -42.07 26.41
N SER A 38 54.05 -41.63 26.28
CA SER A 38 54.50 -40.83 25.14
C SER A 38 54.59 -41.68 23.86
N THR A 39 53.62 -41.55 22.95
CA THR A 39 53.81 -41.89 21.53
C THR A 39 53.08 -40.86 20.66
N GLY A 40 53.84 -40.05 19.94
CA GLY A 40 53.27 -39.01 19.07
C GLY A 40 52.61 -39.58 17.82
N TYR A 41 51.29 -39.49 17.73
CA TYR A 41 50.57 -39.59 16.47
C TYR A 41 50.44 -38.20 15.83
N ILE A 42 51.38 -37.87 14.95
CA ILE A 42 51.26 -36.70 14.06
C ILE A 42 50.24 -37.06 12.97
N GLY A 43 48.96 -36.91 13.29
CA GLY A 43 47.90 -36.94 12.30
C GLY A 43 48.13 -35.87 11.23
N PRO A 44 47.75 -36.10 9.97
CA PRO A 44 48.01 -35.14 8.91
C PRO A 44 47.31 -33.82 9.25
N ILE A 45 48.07 -32.72 9.19
CA ILE A 45 47.50 -31.37 9.23
C ILE A 45 46.60 -31.25 7.99
N ILE A 46 45.31 -31.49 8.18
CA ILE A 46 44.28 -31.11 7.22
C ILE A 46 44.34 -29.59 7.18
N ARG A 47 45.13 -29.07 6.23
CA ARG A 47 45.03 -27.69 5.79
C ARG A 47 43.63 -27.55 5.23
N TYR A 48 42.69 -27.14 6.08
CA TYR A 48 41.46 -26.54 5.64
C TYR A 48 41.90 -25.30 4.86
N ARG A 49 42.05 -25.48 3.55
CA ARG A 49 42.23 -24.38 2.62
C ARG A 49 40.95 -23.58 2.76
N THR A 50 40.99 -22.54 3.58
CA THR A 50 39.91 -21.58 3.74
C THR A 50 39.57 -21.10 2.35
N VAL A 51 38.49 -21.65 1.80
CA VAL A 51 37.91 -21.13 0.57
C VAL A 51 37.27 -19.83 1.02
N ALA A 52 38.08 -18.77 1.07
CA ALA A 52 37.65 -17.43 1.36
C ALA A 52 36.42 -17.20 0.48
N SER A 53 35.27 -17.00 1.14
CA SER A 53 33.98 -16.96 0.47
C SER A 53 34.02 -15.78 -0.49
N ARG A 54 34.32 -16.09 -1.76
CA ARG A 54 34.27 -15.13 -2.86
C ARG A 54 32.80 -14.82 -3.01
N LYS A 55 32.34 -13.81 -2.25
CA LYS A 55 31.14 -13.04 -2.55
C LYS A 55 31.23 -12.76 -4.04
N SER A 56 30.36 -13.40 -4.82
CA SER A 56 30.49 -13.46 -6.27
C SER A 56 30.18 -12.08 -6.84
N THR A 57 31.19 -11.22 -6.89
CA THR A 57 31.17 -9.93 -7.59
C THR A 57 31.30 -10.14 -9.10
N ARG A 58 30.60 -11.13 -9.64
CA ARG A 58 30.18 -11.06 -11.04
C ARG A 58 29.19 -9.91 -11.09
N VAL A 59 29.61 -8.78 -11.66
CA VAL A 59 28.67 -7.78 -12.19
C VAL A 59 27.76 -8.56 -13.14
N PRO A 60 26.48 -8.76 -12.81
CA PRO A 60 25.69 -9.74 -13.52
C PRO A 60 25.35 -9.21 -14.91
N ALA A 61 25.27 -10.12 -15.89
CA ALA A 61 24.48 -9.87 -17.09
C ALA A 61 23.11 -9.34 -16.63
N ALA A 62 22.69 -8.19 -17.17
CA ALA A 62 21.71 -7.27 -16.57
C ALA A 62 20.60 -8.00 -15.83
N ASP A 63 20.46 -7.74 -14.52
CA ASP A 63 19.68 -8.54 -13.58
C ASP A 63 18.30 -8.89 -14.16
N GLN A 64 17.99 -10.19 -14.25
CA GLN A 64 16.73 -10.69 -14.79
C GLN A 64 15.49 -10.04 -14.14
N PHE A 65 15.60 -9.65 -12.87
CA PHE A 65 14.56 -8.95 -12.12
C PHE A 65 14.49 -7.46 -12.48
N GLU A 66 15.62 -6.80 -12.71
CA GLU A 66 15.70 -5.42 -13.21
C GLU A 66 15.09 -5.31 -14.62
N GLN A 67 15.50 -6.20 -15.54
CA GLN A 67 14.89 -6.27 -16.87
C GLN A 67 13.38 -6.58 -16.81
N ALA A 68 12.95 -7.45 -15.89
CA ALA A 68 11.53 -7.73 -15.70
C ALA A 68 10.76 -6.53 -15.16
N ALA A 69 11.33 -5.76 -14.23
CA ALA A 69 10.75 -4.53 -13.71
C ALA A 69 10.64 -3.46 -14.81
N ILE A 70 11.70 -3.23 -15.60
CA ILE A 70 11.69 -2.27 -16.71
C ILE A 70 10.61 -2.66 -17.74
N ARG A 71 10.53 -3.94 -18.16
CA ARG A 71 9.46 -4.44 -19.05
C ARG A 71 8.05 -4.38 -18.44
N TYR A 72 7.94 -4.30 -17.11
CA TYR A 72 6.65 -4.16 -16.42
C TYR A 72 6.20 -2.70 -16.34
N LEU A 73 7.15 -1.77 -16.13
CA LEU A 73 6.94 -0.32 -16.12
C LEU A 73 6.67 0.23 -17.53
N ALA A 74 7.40 -0.25 -18.55
CA ALA A 74 7.26 0.20 -19.94
C ALA A 74 5.84 0.01 -20.55
N ARG A 75 4.97 -0.78 -19.90
CA ARG A 75 3.59 -1.01 -20.36
C ARG A 75 2.58 -0.01 -19.80
N ARG A 76 2.80 0.51 -18.59
CA ARG A 76 2.00 1.53 -17.90
C ARG A 76 2.64 1.89 -16.56
N ASP A 77 2.40 3.11 -16.10
CA ASP A 77 2.75 3.56 -14.75
C ASP A 77 2.33 2.56 -13.65
N ARG A 78 3.19 2.42 -12.64
CA ARG A 78 3.06 1.52 -11.49
C ARG A 78 3.49 2.22 -10.22
N THR A 79 2.92 1.79 -9.10
CA THR A 79 3.46 2.15 -7.78
C THR A 79 4.61 1.22 -7.39
N ALA A 80 5.48 1.67 -6.49
CA ALA A 80 6.54 0.83 -5.91
C ALA A 80 5.98 -0.44 -5.25
N ALA A 81 4.80 -0.36 -4.63
CA ALA A 81 4.11 -1.52 -4.06
C ALA A 81 3.68 -2.55 -5.12
N GLN A 82 3.20 -2.10 -6.29
CA GLN A 82 2.89 -3.00 -7.42
C GLN A 82 4.15 -3.67 -7.99
N VAL A 83 5.27 -2.95 -8.09
CA VAL A 83 6.56 -3.52 -8.51
C VAL A 83 7.07 -4.54 -7.49
N LEU A 84 6.97 -4.25 -6.19
CA LEU A 84 7.31 -5.18 -5.11
C LEU A 84 6.49 -6.47 -5.24
N ALA A 85 5.16 -6.37 -5.34
CA ALA A 85 4.29 -7.54 -5.50
C ALA A 85 4.60 -8.35 -6.77
N TYR A 86 4.92 -7.67 -7.88
CA TYR A 86 5.30 -8.32 -9.14
C TYR A 86 6.61 -9.10 -9.04
N LEU A 87 7.66 -8.52 -8.42
CA LEU A 87 8.96 -9.18 -8.27
C LEU A 87 8.95 -10.28 -7.20
N SER A 88 8.19 -10.10 -6.11
CA SER A 88 8.00 -11.16 -5.10
C SER A 88 7.34 -12.41 -5.70
N ARG A 89 6.31 -12.23 -6.55
CA ARG A 89 5.68 -13.34 -7.31
C ARG A 89 6.62 -14.03 -8.30
N ARG A 90 7.76 -13.40 -8.65
CA ARG A 90 8.83 -13.98 -9.48
C ARG A 90 9.96 -14.63 -8.67
N GLY A 91 9.83 -14.71 -7.34
CA GLY A 91 10.84 -15.32 -6.47
C GLY A 91 12.07 -14.44 -6.22
N ALA A 92 12.00 -13.13 -6.47
CA ALA A 92 13.09 -12.23 -6.12
C ALA A 92 13.19 -12.06 -4.58
N PRO A 93 14.39 -12.11 -3.98
CA PRO A 93 14.54 -11.89 -2.54
C PRO A 93 14.25 -10.43 -2.18
N LEU A 94 13.53 -10.21 -1.06
CA LEU A 94 13.02 -8.88 -0.66
C LEU A 94 14.12 -7.81 -0.54
N THR A 95 15.32 -8.19 -0.11
CA THR A 95 16.49 -7.31 -0.04
C THR A 95 16.90 -6.79 -1.43
N ARG A 96 16.87 -7.65 -2.45
CA ARG A 96 17.15 -7.27 -3.85
C ARG A 96 16.01 -6.43 -4.43
N ILE A 97 14.76 -6.76 -4.13
CA ILE A 97 13.59 -5.97 -4.56
C ILE A 97 13.69 -4.53 -4.04
N ARG A 98 13.98 -4.34 -2.73
CA ARG A 98 14.14 -3.01 -2.13
C ARG A 98 15.28 -2.22 -2.78
N ALA A 99 16.43 -2.86 -3.01
CA ALA A 99 17.54 -2.23 -3.72
C ALA A 99 17.19 -1.82 -5.16
N LEU A 100 16.49 -2.67 -5.92
CA LEU A 100 16.03 -2.38 -7.27
C LEU A 100 15.01 -1.23 -7.29
N ILE A 101 14.06 -1.19 -6.35
CA ILE A 101 13.08 -0.08 -6.25
C ILE A 101 13.82 1.25 -6.01
N GLY A 102 14.77 1.29 -5.08
CA GLY A 102 15.58 2.50 -4.85
C GLY A 102 16.38 2.93 -6.07
N GLN A 103 16.96 1.98 -6.82
CA GLN A 103 17.67 2.26 -8.07
C GLN A 103 16.73 2.78 -9.18
N LEU A 104 15.52 2.23 -9.30
CA LEU A 104 14.51 2.68 -10.27
C LEU A 104 13.96 4.06 -9.92
N GLN A 105 13.78 4.37 -8.62
CA GLN A 105 13.40 5.69 -8.14
C GLN A 105 14.51 6.72 -8.40
N ALA A 106 15.77 6.40 -8.07
CA ALA A 106 16.91 7.29 -8.32
C ALA A 106 17.15 7.59 -9.81
N ARG A 107 16.77 6.68 -10.71
CA ARG A 107 16.79 6.89 -12.17
C ARG A 107 15.50 7.53 -12.73
N GLY A 108 14.51 7.85 -11.89
CA GLY A 108 13.23 8.45 -12.31
C GLY A 108 12.23 7.50 -12.98
N TYR A 109 12.50 6.19 -13.06
CA TYR A 109 11.55 5.20 -13.60
C TYR A 109 10.35 4.93 -12.68
N LEU A 110 10.49 5.23 -11.38
CA LEU A 110 9.43 5.14 -10.39
C LEU A 110 9.28 6.47 -9.68
N ASN A 111 8.08 7.05 -9.75
CA ASN A 111 7.69 8.22 -8.98
C ASN A 111 6.21 8.05 -8.59
N ASP A 112 5.99 7.53 -7.39
CA ASP A 112 4.65 7.22 -6.87
C ASP A 112 3.82 8.51 -6.68
N ASP A 113 4.46 9.64 -6.35
CA ASP A 113 3.80 10.94 -6.16
C ASP A 113 3.27 11.48 -7.50
N ALA A 114 4.15 11.62 -8.49
CA ALA A 114 3.77 12.11 -9.81
C ALA A 114 2.75 11.17 -10.50
N TYR A 115 2.79 9.87 -10.21
CA TYR A 115 1.77 8.94 -10.68
C TYR A 115 0.44 9.12 -9.93
N ALA A 116 0.45 9.30 -8.61
CA ALA A 116 -0.75 9.55 -7.82
C ALA A 116 -1.48 10.82 -8.27
N GLU A 117 -0.75 11.92 -8.51
CA GLU A 117 -1.30 13.16 -9.06
C GLU A 117 -1.96 12.97 -10.43
N ARG A 118 -1.24 12.37 -11.39
CA ARG A 118 -1.79 12.09 -12.74
C ARG A 118 -3.03 11.22 -12.66
N TRP A 119 -2.99 10.18 -11.82
CA TRP A 119 -4.11 9.26 -11.61
C TRP A 119 -5.31 9.98 -11.00
N ALA A 120 -5.11 10.77 -9.94
CA ALA A 120 -6.17 11.50 -9.25
C ALA A 120 -6.83 12.58 -10.13
N ARG A 121 -6.04 13.41 -10.84
CA ARG A 121 -6.57 14.40 -11.80
C ARG A 121 -7.43 13.72 -12.89
N ALA A 122 -6.92 12.65 -13.50
CA ALA A 122 -7.66 11.88 -14.51
C ALA A 122 -8.91 11.21 -13.94
N ARG A 123 -8.87 10.76 -12.68
CA ARG A 123 -9.98 10.11 -12.00
C ARG A 123 -11.13 11.07 -11.69
N ILE A 124 -10.83 12.23 -11.09
CA ILE A 124 -11.82 13.27 -10.77
C ILE A 124 -12.46 13.86 -12.02
N ALA A 125 -11.68 14.16 -13.05
CA ALA A 125 -12.20 14.69 -14.31
C ALA A 125 -13.30 13.78 -14.91
N ARG A 126 -13.10 12.46 -14.81
CA ARG A 126 -14.07 11.44 -15.24
C ARG A 126 -15.23 11.28 -14.25
N ARG A 127 -14.94 11.17 -12.94
CA ARG A 127 -15.94 10.99 -11.87
C ARG A 127 -15.61 11.88 -10.66
N PRO A 128 -16.29 13.02 -10.48
CA PRO A 128 -16.15 13.83 -9.28
C PRO A 128 -16.52 13.03 -8.02
N MET A 129 -15.74 13.24 -6.96
CA MET A 129 -15.86 12.57 -5.66
C MET A 129 -15.25 13.45 -4.57
N GLY A 130 -15.63 13.23 -3.30
CA GLY A 130 -15.02 13.91 -2.15
C GLY A 130 -13.76 13.21 -1.63
N ARG A 131 -13.09 13.86 -0.67
CA ARG A 131 -11.73 13.54 -0.21
C ARG A 131 -11.59 12.11 0.30
N GLU A 132 -12.54 11.65 1.10
CA GLU A 132 -12.54 10.30 1.70
C GLU A 132 -12.53 9.21 0.63
N ARG A 133 -13.41 9.34 -0.37
CA ARG A 133 -13.53 8.36 -1.45
C ARG A 133 -12.28 8.35 -2.34
N LEU A 134 -11.68 9.51 -2.60
CA LEU A 134 -10.43 9.58 -3.35
C LEU A 134 -9.27 8.92 -2.58
N SER A 135 -9.18 9.12 -1.25
CA SER A 135 -8.19 8.44 -0.39
C SER A 135 -8.31 6.92 -0.51
N ALA A 136 -9.52 6.40 -0.30
CA ALA A 136 -9.79 4.96 -0.36
C ALA A 136 -9.46 4.35 -1.73
N GLU A 137 -9.73 5.04 -2.84
CA GLU A 137 -9.37 4.54 -4.16
C GLU A 137 -7.85 4.62 -4.46
N LEU A 138 -7.14 5.62 -3.93
CA LEU A 138 -5.67 5.71 -4.02
C LEU A 138 -5.00 4.60 -3.18
N GLU A 139 -5.47 4.37 -1.96
CA GLU A 139 -4.99 3.30 -1.08
C GLU A 139 -5.24 1.92 -1.72
N ALA A 140 -6.43 1.68 -2.27
CA ALA A 140 -6.76 0.43 -2.99
C ALA A 140 -5.91 0.21 -4.25
N GLN A 141 -5.44 1.27 -4.91
CA GLN A 141 -4.50 1.20 -6.03
C GLN A 141 -3.06 0.85 -5.58
N GLY A 142 -2.77 0.98 -4.29
CA GLY A 142 -1.47 0.66 -3.68
C GLY A 142 -0.48 1.82 -3.73
N PHE A 143 -0.94 3.07 -3.58
CA PHE A 143 -0.09 4.22 -3.31
C PHE A 143 0.35 4.26 -1.84
N PRO A 144 1.58 4.73 -1.51
CA PRO A 144 2.01 4.86 -0.12
C PRO A 144 1.26 6.02 0.57
N PRO A 145 0.96 5.93 1.89
CA PRO A 145 0.15 6.95 2.58
C PRO A 145 0.67 8.39 2.46
N SER A 146 1.99 8.58 2.37
CA SER A 146 2.63 9.89 2.16
C SER A 146 2.42 10.47 0.76
N ALA A 147 2.22 9.63 -0.27
CA ALA A 147 1.80 10.07 -1.60
C ALA A 147 0.31 10.39 -1.62
N VAL A 148 -0.52 9.57 -0.95
CA VAL A 148 -1.97 9.80 -0.82
C VAL A 148 -2.24 11.16 -0.17
N ALA A 149 -1.66 11.43 1.00
CA ALA A 149 -1.87 12.68 1.72
C ALA A 149 -1.48 13.92 0.89
N ARG A 150 -0.31 13.91 0.24
CA ARG A 150 0.15 15.01 -0.64
C ARG A 150 -0.75 15.18 -1.87
N THR A 151 -1.18 14.07 -2.48
CA THR A 151 -2.07 14.10 -3.65
C THR A 151 -3.43 14.69 -3.29
N LEU A 152 -4.01 14.30 -2.17
CA LEU A 152 -5.28 14.87 -1.70
C LEU A 152 -5.15 16.38 -1.47
N GLU A 153 -4.07 16.82 -0.81
CA GLU A 153 -3.86 18.24 -0.51
C GLU A 153 -3.69 19.08 -1.78
N LEU A 154 -2.90 18.61 -2.76
CA LEU A 154 -2.76 19.28 -4.06
C LEU A 154 -4.10 19.36 -4.82
N ILE A 155 -4.84 18.27 -4.86
CA ILE A 155 -6.10 18.17 -5.61
C ILE A 155 -7.19 19.08 -5.03
N TYR A 156 -7.35 19.09 -3.69
CA TYR A 156 -8.42 19.86 -3.04
C TYR A 156 -8.04 21.31 -2.74
N SER A 157 -6.76 21.68 -2.85
CA SER A 157 -6.34 23.09 -2.97
C SER A 157 -6.55 23.64 -4.39
N GLU A 158 -6.37 22.82 -5.44
CA GLU A 158 -6.70 23.20 -6.83
C GLU A 158 -8.22 23.35 -7.08
N ARG A 159 -9.06 22.52 -6.44
CA ARG A 159 -10.52 22.53 -6.64
C ARG A 159 -11.28 22.24 -5.36
N SER A 160 -12.20 23.12 -4.99
CA SER A 160 -13.03 22.90 -3.80
C SER A 160 -13.96 21.70 -3.96
N GLU A 161 -14.23 20.97 -2.87
CA GLU A 161 -15.21 19.88 -2.89
C GLU A 161 -16.60 20.34 -3.36
N ARG A 162 -16.97 21.59 -3.03
CA ARG A 162 -18.24 22.22 -3.40
C ARG A 162 -18.39 22.36 -4.91
N GLU A 163 -17.33 22.71 -5.64
CA GLU A 163 -17.33 22.73 -7.11
C GLU A 163 -17.46 21.34 -7.71
N LEU A 164 -16.78 20.34 -7.14
CA LEU A 164 -16.87 18.95 -7.59
C LEU A 164 -18.27 18.36 -7.35
N ALA A 165 -18.89 18.67 -6.21
CA ALA A 165 -20.27 18.31 -5.88
C ALA A 165 -21.27 18.97 -6.84
N ARG A 166 -21.15 20.29 -7.07
CA ARG A 166 -21.99 21.01 -8.07
C ARG A 166 -21.79 20.45 -9.48
N THR A 167 -20.56 20.14 -9.88
CA THR A 167 -20.26 19.52 -11.18
C THR A 167 -20.93 18.14 -11.32
N LEU A 168 -20.93 17.34 -10.25
CA LEU A 168 -21.59 16.03 -10.26
C LEU A 168 -23.12 16.15 -10.38
N LEU A 169 -23.73 17.11 -9.66
CA LEU A 169 -25.16 17.38 -9.76
C LEU A 169 -25.53 17.95 -11.14
N GLY A 170 -24.75 18.90 -11.68
CA GLY A 170 -24.96 19.49 -13.00
C GLY A 170 -24.88 18.48 -14.14
N ARG A 171 -23.97 17.49 -14.05
CA ARG A 171 -23.92 16.35 -14.99
C ARG A 171 -25.15 15.44 -14.93
N ARG A 172 -26.00 15.56 -13.90
CA ARG A 172 -27.16 14.69 -13.64
C ARG A 172 -28.50 15.43 -13.76
N SER A 173 -28.54 16.75 -13.51
CA SER A 173 -29.76 17.57 -13.60
C SER A 173 -30.29 17.72 -15.03
N GLY A 174 -29.46 17.46 -16.06
CA GLY A 174 -29.91 17.28 -17.43
C GLY A 174 -30.89 16.12 -17.66
N LEU A 175 -31.26 15.36 -16.61
CA LEU A 175 -32.23 14.25 -16.66
C LEU A 175 -33.49 14.47 -15.81
N ARG A 176 -33.53 15.45 -14.88
CA ARG A 176 -34.73 15.80 -14.07
C ARG A 176 -34.52 17.10 -13.27
N PRO A 177 -35.57 17.92 -13.01
CA PRO A 177 -35.44 19.12 -12.17
C PRO A 177 -34.92 18.84 -10.75
N PRO A 178 -34.28 19.82 -10.10
CA PRO A 178 -33.71 19.69 -8.75
C PRO A 178 -34.78 19.75 -7.64
N GLY A 179 -35.78 18.87 -7.68
CA GLY A 179 -36.87 18.84 -6.68
C GLY A 179 -36.56 18.01 -5.42
N ASP A 180 -35.65 17.03 -5.51
CA ASP A 180 -35.41 16.07 -4.42
C ASP A 180 -34.04 16.29 -3.74
N SER A 181 -33.96 17.26 -2.82
CA SER A 181 -32.75 17.50 -2.02
C SER A 181 -32.21 16.21 -1.36
N ALA A 182 -33.11 15.39 -0.80
CA ALA A 182 -32.75 14.08 -0.23
C ALA A 182 -32.12 13.09 -1.23
N ARG A 183 -32.58 13.07 -2.50
CA ARG A 183 -31.97 12.22 -3.54
C ARG A 183 -30.61 12.75 -3.97
N SER A 184 -30.44 14.07 -4.05
CA SER A 184 -29.16 14.72 -4.33
C SER A 184 -28.14 14.48 -3.21
N ALA A 185 -28.52 14.68 -1.95
CA ALA A 185 -27.70 14.35 -0.79
C ALA A 185 -27.26 12.88 -0.80
N GLY A 186 -28.20 11.95 -1.05
CA GLY A 186 -27.89 10.52 -1.17
C GLY A 186 -26.89 10.18 -2.29
N VAL A 187 -26.85 10.94 -3.40
CA VAL A 187 -25.83 10.79 -4.45
C VAL A 187 -24.47 11.28 -3.94
N LEU A 188 -24.43 12.47 -3.34
CA LEU A 188 -23.18 13.07 -2.84
C LEU A 188 -22.54 12.19 -1.76
N ARG A 189 -23.31 11.67 -0.79
CA ARG A 189 -22.81 10.71 0.22
C ARG A 189 -22.19 9.46 -0.41
N ARG A 190 -22.82 8.87 -1.44
CA ARG A 190 -22.24 7.70 -2.16
C ARG A 190 -20.95 8.02 -2.91
N HIS A 191 -20.75 9.29 -3.28
CA HIS A 191 -19.51 9.80 -3.88
C HIS A 191 -18.48 10.28 -2.84
N GLY A 192 -18.76 10.12 -1.53
CA GLY A 192 -17.83 10.43 -0.44
C GLY A 192 -17.58 11.92 -0.21
N PHE A 193 -18.58 12.77 -0.50
CA PHE A 193 -18.58 14.16 -0.04
C PHE A 193 -19.04 14.19 1.42
N GLY A 194 -18.36 14.99 2.26
CA GLY A 194 -18.73 15.18 3.66
C GLY A 194 -20.05 15.96 3.82
N GLU A 195 -20.70 15.81 4.98
CA GLU A 195 -22.03 16.39 5.22
C GLU A 195 -22.01 17.93 5.12
N ASP A 196 -20.99 18.60 5.65
CA ASP A 196 -20.80 20.06 5.53
C ASP A 196 -20.77 20.54 4.06
N THR A 197 -20.13 19.76 3.18
CA THR A 197 -20.09 20.05 1.74
C THR A 197 -21.47 19.84 1.10
N ILE A 198 -22.22 18.84 1.56
CA ILE A 198 -23.57 18.52 1.09
C ILE A 198 -24.56 19.61 1.49
N GLU A 199 -24.57 20.00 2.76
CA GLU A 199 -25.40 21.09 3.29
C GLU A 199 -25.06 22.42 2.59
N ALA A 200 -23.78 22.77 2.46
CA ALA A 200 -23.37 24.00 1.77
C ALA A 200 -23.80 24.04 0.28
N VAL A 201 -23.93 22.89 -0.39
CA VAL A 201 -24.35 22.81 -1.80
C VAL A 201 -25.86 22.73 -1.97
N LEU A 202 -26.60 22.14 -1.02
CA LEU A 202 -28.05 21.95 -1.12
C LEU A 202 -28.86 23.04 -0.38
N GLY A 203 -28.40 23.49 0.80
CA GLY A 203 -29.07 24.53 1.60
C GLY A 203 -29.07 25.89 0.90
N THR A 204 -27.96 26.27 0.28
CA THR A 204 -27.83 27.53 -0.47
C THR A 204 -28.69 27.63 -1.73
N GLY A 205 -29.34 26.53 -2.15
CA GLY A 205 -30.27 26.51 -3.28
C GLY A 205 -31.65 27.11 -2.99
N GLY A 206 -32.16 27.00 -1.76
CA GLY A 206 -33.51 27.46 -1.41
C GLY A 206 -33.63 28.97 -1.17
N GLU A 207 -32.58 29.59 -0.63
CA GLU A 207 -32.68 30.97 -0.10
C GLU A 207 -32.52 32.06 -1.18
N ARG A 208 -31.96 31.72 -2.35
CA ARG A 208 -31.74 32.70 -3.44
C ARG A 208 -32.97 32.92 -4.32
N GLU A 209 -33.80 31.90 -4.55
CA GLU A 209 -35.07 32.07 -5.28
C GLU A 209 -36.14 32.77 -4.41
N ALA A 210 -36.19 32.48 -3.10
CA ALA A 210 -37.14 33.11 -2.18
C ALA A 210 -36.94 34.63 -2.00
N ARG A 211 -35.72 35.15 -2.23
CA ARG A 211 -35.45 36.60 -2.16
C ARG A 211 -35.76 37.33 -3.48
N ALA A 212 -35.72 36.65 -4.62
CA ALA A 212 -36.02 37.26 -5.92
C ALA A 212 -37.54 37.47 -6.15
N SER A 213 -38.39 36.69 -5.48
CA SER A 213 -39.85 36.76 -5.60
C SER A 213 -40.54 37.66 -4.56
N ASN A 214 -39.79 38.30 -3.66
CA ASN A 214 -40.32 39.21 -2.63
C ASN A 214 -39.77 40.65 -2.80
N SER A 215 -39.52 41.05 -4.04
CA SER A 215 -38.98 42.37 -4.39
C SER A 215 -39.47 42.87 -5.76
N GLU A 216 -40.79 42.87 -5.95
CA GLU A 216 -41.46 43.76 -6.91
C GLU A 216 -42.45 44.64 -6.11
N PRO A 217 -42.45 45.98 -6.29
CA PRO A 217 -43.31 46.92 -5.58
C PRO A 217 -44.72 47.07 -6.18
#